data_AF-A0A954YID4-F1
#
_entry.id   AF-A0A954YID4-F1
#
_cell.length_a   1.000
_cell.length_b   1.000
_cell.length_c   1.000
_cell.angle_alpha   90.00
_cell.angle_beta   90.00
_cell.angle_gamma   90.00
#
_symmetry.space_group_name_H-M   'P 1'
#
loop_
_entity.id
_entity.type
_entity.pdbx_description
1 polymer ?
#
loop_
_entity_poly.entity_id
_entity_poly.type
_entity_poly.pdbx_seq_one_letter_code
_entity_poly.pdbx_strand_id
1 'polypeptide(L)'
;MRGMSVALLGLGIVASCLDARAFAQKKPGKPNEAARPNAHGCDATAPQSAAYKNYHEALKKEVSLQFVGTPLTDVLAYVENLVDLQIQLDHRALDNAGLDSDTPVTISIQGVSLRAGLRHLLGRLDLVYVFRDEVMFITTPEETESHLETRVFPARDLFLKFDDAGNRTEDPERLVDLIITTIQPNTWDEVGGPGSVEAFEGSLVVSQTQDVLEQICPLLQTLRKFPLTETVATDEKPRAALRLSPFDDETPERIEQKLSEMTHLDFLETPLGEVAEFVAELHHVPVLLDVRALENAGLSTTTPVTIKLKGVSLRSALRLMLRELDLTYHIRDEVLLFSTPEEVCEATTTVLYPVVDILPVGSDTQDIPERMEDLIDTIITTVQPSTWDEVGGIGSLAAYPARGVLICSQSDDVHEEIVELLAKLRAAAKVNRETSVGAASAPVTRTYALALAVRETPAAKEDFADIPDIVQRVITPDAWNDEENAPFVRLVGTKLIVYHRPQVQRRIERLLIEIGVLQFNSGASSGPGAGFF
;
A
#
# COMPACT_ATOMS: atom_id res chain seq x y z
N MET A 1 53.87 30.59 64.80
CA MET A 1 54.34 31.87 64.26
C MET A 1 54.42 31.75 62.75
N ARG A 2 53.63 32.57 62.02
CA ARG A 2 53.61 32.84 60.55
C ARG A 2 53.52 31.60 59.63
N GLY A 3 52.54 31.40 58.75
CA GLY A 3 51.46 32.23 58.21
C GLY A 3 51.32 31.94 56.70
N MET A 4 50.08 31.80 56.22
CA MET A 4 49.59 31.96 54.81
C MET A 4 50.10 30.95 53.76
N SER A 5 49.39 30.54 52.70
CA SER A 5 48.03 30.64 52.12
C SER A 5 47.99 29.56 51.01
N VAL A 6 47.08 28.57 51.00
CA VAL A 6 45.76 28.49 50.33
C VAL A 6 45.71 28.86 48.83
N ALA A 7 45.47 27.84 47.98
CA ALA A 7 44.39 27.69 46.96
C ALA A 7 44.51 26.27 46.33
N LEU A 8 43.65 25.26 46.61
CA LEU A 8 42.32 24.91 46.03
C LEU A 8 42.27 25.04 44.49
N LEU A 9 41.82 24.08 43.64
CA LEU A 9 41.01 22.84 43.65
C LEU A 9 41.47 22.00 42.41
N GLY A 10 41.22 20.70 42.20
CA GLY A 10 40.44 19.67 42.91
C GLY A 10 40.32 18.40 42.03
N LEU A 11 40.29 17.23 42.70
CA LEU A 11 39.73 15.90 42.34
C LEU A 11 40.20 15.23 41.01
N GLY A 12 40.87 14.07 40.97
CA GLY A 12 40.58 12.77 41.62
C GLY A 12 39.62 11.97 40.73
N ILE A 13 39.99 10.87 40.06
CA ILE A 13 40.16 9.52 40.65
C ILE A 13 40.88 8.59 39.65
N VAL A 14 41.56 7.61 40.23
CA VAL A 14 42.58 6.71 39.70
C VAL A 14 41.98 5.44 39.07
N ALA A 15 42.56 5.02 37.95
CA ALA A 15 42.32 3.74 37.26
C ALA A 15 43.01 2.58 37.99
N SER A 16 42.35 1.41 38.05
CA SER A 16 43.01 0.14 38.39
C SER A 16 42.71 -0.90 37.33
N CYS A 17 43.76 -1.31 36.63
CA CYS A 17 43.82 -2.46 35.74
C CYS A 17 43.61 -3.77 36.51
N LEU A 18 42.95 -4.75 35.88
CA LEU A 18 43.13 -6.16 36.22
C LEU A 18 43.21 -7.03 34.96
N ASP A 19 44.43 -7.57 34.78
CA ASP A 19 44.84 -8.87 34.27
C ASP A 19 44.31 -9.45 32.96
N ALA A 20 45.24 -9.52 32.00
CA ALA A 20 45.24 -10.39 30.84
C ALA A 20 46.14 -11.62 31.09
N ARG A 21 45.56 -12.83 30.98
CA ARG A 21 46.13 -14.01 30.27
C ARG A 21 45.37 -15.29 30.60
N ALA A 22 44.71 -15.87 29.60
CA ALA A 22 44.76 -17.31 29.33
C ALA A 22 44.27 -17.60 27.91
N PHE A 23 45.20 -18.04 27.07
CA PHE A 23 45.00 -18.47 25.68
C PHE A 23 44.50 -19.94 25.69
N ALA A 24 43.39 -20.24 25.02
CA ALA A 24 43.06 -21.61 24.62
C ALA A 24 42.37 -21.60 23.24
N GLN A 25 43.00 -22.30 22.31
CA GLN A 25 42.65 -22.43 20.89
C GLN A 25 41.21 -22.94 20.69
N LYS A 26 40.42 -22.25 19.85
CA LYS A 26 39.17 -22.77 19.29
C LYS A 26 39.16 -22.49 17.79
N LYS A 27 39.01 -23.56 16.98
CA LYS A 27 38.98 -23.54 15.50
C LYS A 27 37.94 -22.54 14.97
N PRO A 28 38.14 -21.92 13.80
CA PRO A 28 37.11 -21.08 13.19
C PRO A 28 35.93 -21.97 12.78
N GLY A 29 34.82 -21.83 13.52
CA GLY A 29 33.53 -22.38 13.11
C GLY A 29 33.02 -21.61 11.89
N LYS A 30 32.35 -22.34 10.98
CA LYS A 30 31.67 -21.80 9.80
C LYS A 30 30.84 -20.55 10.15
N PRO A 31 30.71 -19.57 9.25
CA PRO A 31 29.83 -18.42 9.48
C PRO A 31 28.43 -18.96 9.79
N ASN A 32 27.92 -18.55 10.95
CA ASN A 32 26.63 -18.98 11.47
C ASN A 32 25.54 -18.32 10.62
N GLU A 33 25.11 -19.03 9.59
CA GLU A 33 23.92 -18.78 8.80
C GLU A 33 22.67 -19.04 9.66
N ALA A 34 22.44 -18.22 10.68
CA ALA A 34 21.22 -18.23 11.49
C ALA A 34 21.20 -17.03 12.46
N ALA A 35 20.73 -15.89 11.96
CA ALA A 35 19.94 -14.93 12.73
C ALA A 35 19.09 -14.13 11.74
N ARG A 36 17.98 -14.74 11.29
CA ARG A 36 16.87 -13.97 10.73
C ARG A 36 16.42 -13.02 11.85
N PRO A 37 16.46 -11.68 11.70
CA PRO A 37 15.82 -10.84 12.68
C PRO A 37 14.33 -11.14 12.66
N ASN A 38 13.80 -11.37 13.87
CA ASN A 38 12.44 -11.75 14.16
C ASN A 38 11.41 -10.84 13.48
N ALA A 39 10.26 -11.45 13.16
CA ALA A 39 8.99 -10.78 12.88
C ALA A 39 8.43 -10.07 14.13
N HIS A 40 9.18 -9.15 14.74
CA HIS A 40 8.81 -8.44 15.97
C HIS A 40 8.92 -6.93 15.75
N GLY A 41 7.76 -6.27 15.69
CA GLY A 41 7.60 -4.81 15.67
C GLY A 41 7.86 -4.19 14.31
N CYS A 42 6.79 -3.86 13.57
CA CYS A 42 6.91 -2.96 12.42
C CYS A 42 7.35 -1.55 12.86
N ASP A 43 7.12 -1.22 14.14
CA ASP A 43 7.60 -0.04 14.86
C ASP A 43 8.51 -0.50 16.01
N ALA A 44 9.80 -0.18 15.92
CA ALA A 44 10.82 -0.62 16.88
C ALA A 44 10.82 0.20 18.17
N THR A 45 10.28 1.42 18.11
CA THR A 45 10.25 2.38 19.22
C THR A 45 8.85 2.61 19.79
N ALA A 46 7.84 1.91 19.25
CA ALA A 46 6.49 1.92 19.78
C ALA A 46 6.51 1.82 21.32
N PRO A 47 5.77 2.68 22.05
CA PRO A 47 5.69 2.57 23.48
C PRO A 47 5.26 1.16 23.89
N GLN A 48 6.06 0.48 24.72
CA GLN A 48 5.76 -0.90 25.13
C GLN A 48 5.12 -0.99 26.52
N SER A 49 4.68 0.15 27.08
CA SER A 49 4.09 0.19 28.41
C SER A 49 2.79 -0.62 28.45
N ALA A 50 2.44 -1.12 29.63
CA ALA A 50 1.18 -1.85 29.81
C ALA A 50 -0.01 -0.96 29.46
N ALA A 51 0.06 0.33 29.79
CA ALA A 51 -0.97 1.31 29.44
C ALA A 51 -1.14 1.46 27.92
N TYR A 52 -0.04 1.54 27.16
CA TYR A 52 -0.11 1.63 25.69
C TYR A 52 -0.75 0.40 25.05
N LYS A 53 -0.41 -0.80 25.54
CA LYS A 53 -1.04 -2.05 25.07
C LYS A 53 -2.53 -2.08 25.41
N ASN A 54 -2.89 -1.72 26.64
CA ASN A 54 -4.27 -1.65 27.08
C ASN A 54 -5.08 -0.64 26.24
N TYR A 55 -4.48 0.51 25.91
CA TYR A 55 -5.06 1.51 25.01
C TYR A 55 -5.41 0.91 23.64
N HIS A 56 -4.46 0.25 22.98
CA HIS A 56 -4.69 -0.37 21.67
C HIS A 56 -5.72 -1.51 21.72
N GLU A 57 -5.70 -2.32 22.78
CA GLU A 57 -6.69 -3.38 22.98
C GLU A 57 -8.09 -2.83 23.27
N ALA A 58 -8.18 -1.77 24.06
CA ALA A 58 -9.44 -1.09 24.37
C ALA A 58 -10.09 -0.48 23.13
N LEU A 59 -9.31 0.15 22.26
CA LEU A 59 -9.80 0.74 21.01
C LEU A 59 -10.44 -0.28 20.06
N LYS A 60 -10.02 -1.55 20.12
CA LYS A 60 -10.58 -2.65 19.31
C LYS A 60 -11.85 -3.26 19.88
N LYS A 61 -12.23 -2.96 21.13
CA LYS A 61 -13.42 -3.54 21.75
C LYS A 61 -14.67 -3.01 21.06
N GLU A 62 -15.60 -3.90 20.72
CA GLU A 62 -16.93 -3.50 20.25
C GLU A 62 -17.71 -2.81 21.37
N VAL A 63 -18.35 -1.69 21.05
CA VAL A 63 -19.14 -0.87 21.97
C VAL A 63 -20.50 -0.50 21.38
N SER A 64 -21.40 -0.08 22.27
CA SER A 64 -22.68 0.51 21.92
C SER A 64 -22.78 1.85 22.65
N LEU A 65 -22.78 2.94 21.90
CA LEU A 65 -22.83 4.31 22.43
C LEU A 65 -24.15 4.96 22.00
N GLN A 66 -24.97 5.34 22.98
CA GLN A 66 -26.27 5.98 22.76
C GLN A 66 -26.40 7.17 23.71
N PHE A 67 -26.21 8.37 23.17
CA PHE A 67 -26.26 9.63 23.89
C PHE A 67 -27.17 10.60 23.15
N VAL A 68 -27.95 11.36 23.92
CA VAL A 68 -28.86 12.38 23.39
C VAL A 68 -28.71 13.63 24.25
N GLY A 69 -28.12 14.67 23.66
CA GLY A 69 -27.84 15.93 24.34
C GLY A 69 -27.04 15.78 25.65
N THR A 70 -26.19 14.77 25.75
CA THR A 70 -25.44 14.45 26.97
C THR A 70 -24.12 15.25 27.00
N PRO A 71 -23.74 15.89 28.12
CA PRO A 71 -22.48 16.63 28.21
C PRO A 71 -21.27 15.78 27.82
N LEU A 72 -20.33 16.35 27.07
CA LEU A 72 -19.11 15.65 26.63
C LEU A 72 -18.35 15.02 27.79
N THR A 73 -18.25 15.72 28.92
CA THR A 73 -17.64 15.22 30.17
C THR A 73 -18.28 13.93 30.68
N ASP A 74 -19.60 13.88 30.75
CA ASP A 74 -20.35 12.71 31.20
C ASP A 74 -20.15 11.52 30.24
N VAL A 75 -20.10 11.79 28.94
CA VAL A 75 -19.85 10.77 27.92
C VAL A 75 -18.45 10.19 28.04
N LEU A 76 -17.43 11.04 28.23
CA LEU A 76 -16.05 10.57 28.42
C LEU A 76 -15.87 9.79 29.72
N ALA A 77 -16.53 10.22 30.80
CA ALA A 77 -16.55 9.48 32.06
C ALA A 77 -17.21 8.09 31.91
N TYR A 78 -18.26 7.98 31.09
CA TYR A 78 -18.85 6.68 30.75
C TYR A 78 -17.85 5.79 30.00
N VAL A 79 -17.15 6.34 28.99
CA VAL A 79 -16.14 5.59 28.22
C VAL A 79 -14.97 5.16 29.10
N GLU A 80 -14.45 6.04 29.95
CA GLU A 80 -13.38 5.74 30.92
C GLU A 80 -13.74 4.53 31.79
N ASN A 81 -14.96 4.49 32.34
CA ASN A 81 -15.45 3.36 33.13
C ASN A 81 -15.68 2.08 32.32
N LEU A 82 -15.98 2.20 31.02
CA LEU A 82 -16.24 1.07 30.14
C LEU A 82 -14.96 0.31 29.78
N VAL A 83 -13.88 1.03 29.50
CA VAL A 83 -12.63 0.43 29.00
C VAL A 83 -11.43 0.49 29.93
N ASP A 84 -11.59 1.06 31.13
CA ASP A 84 -10.54 1.19 32.16
C ASP A 84 -9.30 1.93 31.59
N LEU A 85 -9.57 3.04 30.88
CA LEU A 85 -8.57 3.95 30.35
C LEU A 85 -8.73 5.31 30.99
N GLN A 86 -7.61 5.92 31.39
CA GLN A 86 -7.61 7.29 31.87
C GLN A 86 -7.81 8.25 30.69
N ILE A 87 -8.92 9.00 30.71
CA ILE A 87 -9.29 9.96 29.66
C ILE A 87 -9.29 11.38 30.26
N GLN A 88 -8.68 12.34 29.57
CA GLN A 88 -8.67 13.74 29.98
C GLN A 88 -9.06 14.67 28.83
N LEU A 89 -9.78 15.74 29.16
CA LEU A 89 -10.05 16.83 28.24
C LEU A 89 -8.90 17.84 28.27
N ASP A 90 -8.37 18.20 27.11
CA ASP A 90 -7.52 19.37 26.99
C ASP A 90 -8.37 20.65 27.01
N HIS A 91 -8.73 21.09 28.22
CA HIS A 91 -9.59 22.26 28.41
C HIS A 91 -9.06 23.51 27.69
N ARG A 92 -7.73 23.67 27.59
CA ARG A 92 -7.15 24.83 26.91
C ARG A 92 -7.39 24.78 25.41
N ALA A 93 -7.20 23.62 24.79
CA ALA A 93 -7.46 23.44 23.36
C ALA A 93 -8.97 23.60 23.06
N LEU A 94 -9.84 23.04 23.90
CA LEU A 94 -11.29 23.17 23.78
C LEU A 94 -11.75 24.64 23.92
N ASP A 95 -11.25 25.37 24.93
CA ASP A 95 -11.55 26.79 25.13
C ASP A 95 -11.14 27.61 23.89
N ASN A 96 -9.99 27.31 23.29
CA ASN A 96 -9.52 27.99 22.08
C ASN A 96 -10.39 27.67 20.86
N ALA A 97 -10.97 26.47 20.78
CA ALA A 97 -11.95 26.08 19.78
C ALA A 97 -13.37 26.61 20.08
N GLY A 98 -13.57 27.28 21.22
CA GLY A 98 -14.87 27.79 21.64
C GLY A 98 -15.83 26.71 22.14
N LEU A 99 -15.32 25.55 22.52
CA LEU A 99 -16.07 24.43 23.08
C LEU A 99 -15.99 24.44 24.60
N ASP A 100 -17.10 24.14 25.26
CA ASP A 100 -17.13 23.95 26.71
C ASP A 100 -17.17 22.45 27.07
N SER A 101 -16.82 22.12 28.32
CA SER A 101 -16.90 20.76 28.85
C SER A 101 -18.34 20.23 28.91
N ASP A 102 -19.31 21.14 28.97
CA ASP A 102 -20.74 20.84 29.02
C ASP A 102 -21.41 20.79 27.63
N THR A 103 -20.62 20.88 26.56
CA THR A 103 -21.10 20.78 25.18
C THR A 103 -21.94 19.49 25.02
N PRO A 104 -23.23 19.60 24.62
CA PRO A 104 -24.11 18.45 24.49
C PRO A 104 -23.75 17.63 23.24
N VAL A 105 -23.61 16.33 23.42
CA VAL A 105 -23.29 15.38 22.35
C VAL A 105 -24.49 14.46 22.11
N THR A 106 -24.78 14.21 20.84
CA THR A 106 -25.80 13.24 20.41
C THR A 106 -25.16 12.27 19.42
N ILE A 107 -25.18 10.98 19.74
CA ILE A 107 -24.69 9.90 18.88
C ILE A 107 -25.43 8.60 19.21
N SER A 108 -25.75 7.81 18.20
CA SER A 108 -26.34 6.49 18.34
C SER A 108 -25.61 5.52 17.42
N ILE A 109 -24.78 4.66 17.99
CA ILE A 109 -23.99 3.64 17.28
C ILE A 109 -23.96 2.35 18.08
N GLN A 110 -24.02 1.22 17.37
CA GLN A 110 -24.02 -0.11 17.97
C GLN A 110 -23.14 -1.04 17.14
N GLY A 111 -22.39 -1.92 17.80
CA GLY A 111 -21.63 -2.96 17.10
C GLY A 111 -20.45 -2.41 16.28
N VAL A 112 -19.83 -1.34 16.77
CA VAL A 112 -18.61 -0.75 16.21
C VAL A 112 -17.49 -0.78 17.25
N SER A 113 -16.24 -0.74 16.82
CA SER A 113 -15.10 -0.59 17.74
C SER A 113 -15.15 0.73 18.54
N LEU A 114 -14.59 0.75 19.74
CA LEU A 114 -14.47 1.99 20.54
C LEU A 114 -13.74 3.07 19.75
N ARG A 115 -12.73 2.69 18.97
CA ARG A 115 -12.03 3.57 18.04
C ARG A 115 -12.99 4.28 17.09
N ALA A 116 -13.79 3.50 16.35
CA ALA A 116 -14.78 4.02 15.43
C ALA A 116 -15.76 4.95 16.16
N GLY A 117 -16.25 4.50 17.32
CA GLY A 117 -17.17 5.27 18.13
C GLY A 117 -16.61 6.60 18.62
N LEU A 118 -15.38 6.63 19.11
CA LEU A 118 -14.71 7.86 19.52
C LEU A 118 -14.43 8.77 18.33
N ARG A 119 -13.97 8.24 17.19
CA ARG A 119 -13.71 9.08 16.00
C ARG A 119 -14.98 9.76 15.49
N HIS A 120 -16.09 9.04 15.43
CA HIS A 120 -17.38 9.60 15.03
C HIS A 120 -17.98 10.54 16.08
N LEU A 121 -17.76 10.26 17.37
CA LEU A 121 -18.23 11.12 18.45
C LEU A 121 -17.49 12.45 18.48
N LEU A 122 -16.16 12.39 18.45
CA LEU A 122 -15.29 13.56 18.58
C LEU A 122 -15.23 14.37 17.28
N GLY A 123 -15.28 13.71 16.11
CA GLY A 123 -15.29 14.40 14.81
C GLY A 123 -16.49 15.33 14.62
N ARG A 124 -17.63 15.08 15.30
CA ARG A 124 -18.78 16.01 15.33
C ARG A 124 -18.45 17.35 15.98
N LEU A 125 -17.43 17.38 16.83
CA LEU A 125 -16.98 18.55 17.57
C LEU A 125 -15.63 19.07 17.07
N ASP A 126 -15.12 18.60 15.93
CA ASP A 126 -13.72 18.87 15.50
C ASP A 126 -12.68 18.51 16.56
N LEU A 127 -12.94 17.44 17.32
CA LEU A 127 -12.00 16.91 18.31
C LEU A 127 -11.39 15.61 17.82
N VAL A 128 -10.20 15.34 18.31
CA VAL A 128 -9.45 14.10 18.12
C VAL A 128 -8.95 13.61 19.46
N TYR A 129 -8.51 12.36 19.52
CA TYR A 129 -7.85 11.82 20.70
C TYR A 129 -6.37 11.55 20.43
N VAL A 130 -5.52 11.74 21.42
CA VAL A 130 -4.10 11.39 21.39
C VAL A 130 -3.71 10.70 22.69
N PHE A 131 -2.88 9.66 22.62
CA PHE A 131 -2.41 8.94 23.78
C PHE A 131 -0.97 9.33 24.11
N ARG A 132 -0.76 9.99 25.26
CA ARG A 132 0.58 10.41 25.74
C ARG A 132 0.67 10.30 27.25
N ASP A 133 1.86 10.00 27.74
CA ASP A 133 2.13 9.86 29.18
C ASP A 133 1.14 8.92 29.89
N GLU A 134 0.74 7.85 29.19
CA GLU A 134 -0.22 6.84 29.65
C GLU A 134 -1.68 7.33 29.80
N VAL A 135 -2.01 8.52 29.27
CA VAL A 135 -3.34 9.14 29.32
C VAL A 135 -3.85 9.40 27.89
N MET A 136 -5.14 9.14 27.66
CA MET A 136 -5.82 9.55 26.43
C MET A 136 -6.33 10.98 26.59
N PHE A 137 -5.75 11.91 25.87
CA PHE A 137 -6.22 13.29 25.78
C PHE A 137 -7.21 13.45 24.63
N ILE A 138 -8.33 14.13 24.91
CA ILE A 138 -9.23 14.64 23.89
C ILE A 138 -8.88 16.10 23.66
N THR A 139 -8.50 16.45 22.43
CA THR A 139 -7.97 17.77 22.06
C THR A 139 -8.36 18.11 20.62
N THR A 140 -7.93 19.26 20.11
CA THR A 140 -8.21 19.69 18.73
C THR A 140 -7.09 19.21 17.78
N PRO A 141 -7.36 19.04 16.47
CA PRO A 141 -6.36 18.69 15.48
C PRO A 141 -5.12 19.60 15.52
N GLU A 142 -5.31 20.92 15.66
CA GLU A 142 -4.23 21.91 15.67
C GLU A 142 -3.28 21.72 16.87
N GLU A 143 -3.81 21.36 18.03
CA GLU A 143 -2.98 21.06 19.19
C GLU A 143 -2.15 19.79 18.93
N THR A 144 -2.66 18.81 18.18
CA THR A 144 -1.91 17.58 17.85
C THR A 144 -0.72 17.83 16.94
N GLU A 145 -0.81 18.78 16.00
CA GLU A 145 0.27 19.14 15.07
C GLU A 145 1.53 19.63 15.79
N SER A 146 1.36 20.22 16.98
CA SER A 146 2.49 20.70 17.80
C SER A 146 3.23 19.58 18.55
N HIS A 147 2.74 18.35 18.47
CA HIS A 147 3.20 17.24 19.30
C HIS A 147 3.56 16.02 18.44
N LEU A 148 4.72 16.13 17.82
CA LEU A 148 5.29 15.08 17.00
C LEU A 148 5.98 14.05 17.89
N GLU A 149 5.82 12.78 17.55
CA GLU A 149 6.55 11.66 18.15
C GLU A 149 7.55 11.14 17.11
N THR A 150 8.78 10.88 17.53
CA THR A 150 9.77 10.24 16.64
C THR A 150 9.75 8.74 16.84
N ARG A 151 9.48 7.99 15.77
CA ARG A 151 9.52 6.53 15.76
C ARG A 151 10.41 5.96 14.67
N VAL A 152 10.93 4.76 14.93
CA VAL A 152 11.85 4.04 14.05
C VAL A 152 11.17 2.78 13.52
N PHE A 153 11.03 2.69 12.21
CA PHE A 153 10.42 1.56 11.50
C PHE A 153 11.50 0.79 10.74
N PRO A 154 11.85 -0.44 11.14
CA PRO A 154 12.75 -1.27 10.35
C PRO A 154 12.13 -1.53 8.98
N ALA A 155 12.84 -1.17 7.90
CA ALA A 155 12.30 -1.20 6.54
C ALA A 155 13.31 -1.64 5.47
N ARG A 156 14.48 -2.15 5.88
CA ARG A 156 15.56 -2.56 4.97
C ARG A 156 15.11 -3.53 3.89
N ASP A 157 14.19 -4.43 4.22
CA ASP A 157 13.61 -5.40 3.29
C ASP A 157 12.71 -4.76 2.20
N LEU A 158 12.36 -3.49 2.36
CA LEU A 158 11.56 -2.67 1.46
C LEU A 158 12.40 -1.59 0.74
N PHE A 159 13.69 -1.45 1.04
CA PHE A 159 14.59 -0.57 0.30
C PHE A 159 15.04 -1.28 -0.97
N LEU A 160 14.14 -1.45 -1.94
CA LEU A 160 14.37 -2.29 -3.11
C LEU A 160 14.45 -1.46 -4.39
N LYS A 161 15.61 -1.54 -5.07
CA LYS A 161 15.82 -1.06 -6.44
C LYS A 161 16.50 -2.14 -7.27
N PHE A 162 16.25 -2.12 -8.57
CA PHE A 162 16.96 -2.93 -9.54
C PHE A 162 17.84 -2.02 -10.40
N ASP A 163 19.10 -2.39 -10.58
CA ASP A 163 20.02 -1.69 -11.47
C ASP A 163 19.86 -2.15 -12.93
N ASP A 164 20.58 -1.49 -13.86
CA ASP A 164 20.59 -1.82 -15.30
C ASP A 164 21.11 -3.24 -15.60
N ALA A 165 21.69 -3.93 -14.61
CA ALA A 165 22.14 -5.31 -14.70
C ALA A 165 21.16 -6.29 -14.05
N GLY A 166 20.02 -5.81 -13.54
CA GLY A 166 19.02 -6.61 -12.83
C GLY A 166 19.45 -7.02 -11.42
N ASN A 167 20.51 -6.44 -10.86
CA ASN A 167 20.91 -6.70 -9.49
C ASN A 167 20.08 -5.87 -8.52
N ARG A 168 19.85 -6.45 -7.36
CA ARG A 168 19.13 -5.81 -6.25
C ARG A 168 20.07 -4.84 -5.52
N THR A 169 19.65 -3.60 -5.44
CA THR A 169 20.31 -2.50 -4.72
C THR A 169 19.36 -1.91 -3.68
N GLU A 170 19.93 -1.21 -2.70
CA GLU A 170 19.15 -0.52 -1.67
C GLU A 170 18.82 0.90 -2.14
N ASP A 171 17.53 1.25 -2.14
CA ASP A 171 17.03 2.59 -2.49
C ASP A 171 15.96 3.00 -1.47
N PRO A 172 16.37 3.65 -0.38
CA PRO A 172 15.44 4.08 0.64
C PRO A 172 14.55 5.25 0.19
N GLU A 173 15.04 6.11 -0.70
CA GLU A 173 14.35 7.33 -1.16
C GLU A 173 12.98 6.99 -1.75
N ARG A 174 12.89 5.91 -2.55
CA ARG A 174 11.60 5.44 -3.07
C ARG A 174 10.53 5.17 -2.00
N LEU A 175 10.91 4.63 -0.85
CA LEU A 175 9.94 4.34 0.20
C LEU A 175 9.59 5.61 0.98
N VAL A 176 10.56 6.51 1.14
CA VAL A 176 10.37 7.84 1.72
C VAL A 176 9.37 8.63 0.87
N ASP A 177 9.65 8.79 -0.43
CA ASP A 177 8.78 9.48 -1.39
C ASP A 177 7.37 8.89 -1.41
N LEU A 178 7.25 7.57 -1.36
CA LEU A 178 5.96 6.88 -1.31
C LEU A 178 5.18 7.26 -0.04
N ILE A 179 5.83 7.28 1.14
CA ILE A 179 5.16 7.67 2.38
C ILE A 179 4.70 9.13 2.32
N ILE A 180 5.58 10.03 1.86
CA ILE A 180 5.29 11.46 1.75
C ILE A 180 4.11 11.70 0.80
N THR A 181 4.08 11.04 -0.35
CA THR A 181 3.04 11.25 -1.36
C THR A 181 1.71 10.58 -1.02
N THR A 182 1.71 9.50 -0.23
CA THR A 182 0.48 8.68 -0.04
C THR A 182 -0.14 8.79 1.35
N ILE A 183 0.62 9.14 2.38
CA ILE A 183 0.13 9.23 3.77
C ILE A 183 0.06 10.70 4.18
N GLN A 184 -1.14 11.27 4.21
CA GLN A 184 -1.40 12.67 4.59
C GLN A 184 -0.36 13.65 4.00
N PRO A 185 -0.29 13.79 2.66
CA PRO A 185 0.83 14.43 1.97
C PRO A 185 1.12 15.86 2.44
N ASN A 186 0.09 16.60 2.86
CA ASN A 186 0.21 17.98 3.30
C ASN A 186 0.86 18.17 4.69
N THR A 187 1.25 17.07 5.36
CA THR A 187 1.77 17.10 6.75
C THR A 187 3.29 16.94 6.84
N TRP A 188 3.99 16.80 5.71
CA TRP A 188 5.44 16.58 5.62
C TRP A 188 6.21 17.86 5.34
N ASP A 189 7.45 17.94 5.83
CA ASP A 189 8.33 19.10 5.75
C ASP A 189 8.71 19.48 4.31
N GLU A 190 8.82 18.53 3.38
CA GLU A 190 9.08 18.82 1.97
C GLU A 190 8.00 19.68 1.32
N VAL A 191 6.76 19.61 1.82
CA VAL A 191 5.65 20.46 1.38
C VAL A 191 5.28 21.55 2.39
N GLY A 192 6.09 21.74 3.43
CA GLY A 192 5.93 22.80 4.44
C GLY A 192 5.12 22.41 5.68
N GLY A 193 4.80 21.13 5.85
CA GLY A 193 4.19 20.57 7.05
C GLY A 193 5.20 20.36 8.21
N PRO A 194 4.73 19.97 9.40
CA PRO A 194 5.58 19.86 10.59
C PRO A 194 6.34 18.53 10.69
N GLY A 195 5.89 17.47 10.02
CA GLY A 195 6.49 16.14 10.14
C GLY A 195 7.67 15.91 9.21
N SER A 196 8.49 14.91 9.51
CA SER A 196 9.63 14.53 8.69
C SER A 196 9.84 13.02 8.65
N VAL A 197 10.42 12.54 7.56
CA VAL A 197 10.78 11.13 7.39
C VAL A 197 12.15 11.02 6.72
N GLU A 198 13.05 10.28 7.36
CA GLU A 198 14.40 10.04 6.84
C GLU A 198 14.75 8.55 6.92
N ALA A 199 15.60 8.08 6.01
CA ALA A 199 16.13 6.73 6.08
C ALA A 199 17.50 6.71 6.75
N PHE A 200 17.68 5.82 7.74
CA PHE A 200 18.93 5.63 8.45
C PHE A 200 19.23 4.14 8.69
N GLU A 201 20.39 3.66 8.20
CA GLU A 201 20.89 2.29 8.40
C GLU A 201 19.86 1.16 8.20
N GLY A 202 19.03 1.22 7.15
CA GLY A 202 18.02 0.18 6.89
C GLY A 202 16.70 0.37 7.67
N SER A 203 16.52 1.52 8.31
CA SER A 203 15.29 1.88 9.03
C SER A 203 14.78 3.24 8.54
N LEU A 204 13.49 3.48 8.70
CA LEU A 204 12.90 4.79 8.56
C LEU A 204 12.79 5.43 9.94
N VAL A 205 13.28 6.65 10.09
CA VAL A 205 13.10 7.50 11.26
C VAL A 205 12.06 8.54 10.88
N VAL A 206 10.90 8.46 11.51
CA VAL A 206 9.74 9.31 11.20
C VAL A 206 9.40 10.13 12.42
N SER A 207 9.28 11.44 12.26
CA SER A 207 8.77 12.36 13.28
C SER A 207 7.42 12.91 12.83
N GLN A 208 6.32 12.45 13.42
CA GLN A 208 4.98 12.86 13.01
C GLN A 208 3.95 12.69 14.14
N THR A 209 2.72 13.17 13.95
CA THR A 209 1.59 12.91 14.84
C THR A 209 1.29 11.41 14.99
N GLN A 210 0.66 11.03 16.10
CA GLN A 210 0.32 9.64 16.40
C GLN A 210 -0.54 8.98 15.30
N ASP A 211 -1.52 9.71 14.76
CA ASP A 211 -2.43 9.19 13.73
C ASP A 211 -1.69 8.78 12.45
N VAL A 212 -0.74 9.59 11.99
CA VAL A 212 0.08 9.26 10.82
C VAL A 212 1.03 8.09 11.12
N LEU A 213 1.66 8.08 12.30
CA LEU A 213 2.55 6.99 12.70
C LEU A 213 1.81 5.64 12.73
N GLU A 214 0.54 5.64 13.14
CA GLU A 214 -0.33 4.47 13.13
C GLU A 214 -0.69 4.00 11.70
N GLN A 215 -0.63 4.87 10.69
CA GLN A 215 -0.84 4.50 9.27
C GLN A 215 0.41 3.90 8.60
N ILE A 216 1.62 4.28 9.03
CA ILE A 216 2.87 3.81 8.41
C ILE A 216 3.07 2.31 8.63
N CYS A 217 2.83 1.82 9.84
CA CYS A 217 3.01 0.40 10.16
C CYS A 217 2.19 -0.52 9.23
N PRO A 218 0.88 -0.30 9.07
CA PRO A 218 0.03 -1.09 8.17
C PRO A 218 0.41 -0.97 6.71
N LEU A 219 0.86 0.20 6.24
CA LEU A 219 1.42 0.34 4.89
C LEU A 219 2.62 -0.60 4.69
N LEU A 220 3.63 -0.52 5.57
CA LEU A 220 4.85 -1.34 5.47
C LEU A 220 4.53 -2.84 5.58
N GLN A 221 3.64 -3.23 6.48
CA GLN A 221 3.20 -4.63 6.62
C GLN A 221 2.43 -5.11 5.39
N THR A 222 1.58 -4.27 4.82
CA THR A 222 0.78 -4.63 3.63
C THR A 222 1.69 -4.76 2.40
N LEU A 223 2.65 -3.85 2.21
CA LEU A 223 3.69 -4.01 1.21
C LEU A 223 4.44 -5.35 1.37
N ARG A 224 4.76 -5.73 2.62
CA ARG A 224 5.42 -7.01 2.91
C ARG A 224 4.63 -8.26 2.49
N LYS A 225 3.29 -8.19 2.44
CA LYS A 225 2.42 -9.30 2.02
C LYS A 225 2.56 -9.63 0.53
N PHE A 226 2.97 -8.68 -0.31
CA PHE A 226 3.13 -8.91 -1.75
C PHE A 226 4.51 -9.50 -2.08
N PRO A 227 4.61 -10.61 -2.83
CA PRO A 227 5.90 -11.13 -3.27
C PRO A 227 6.64 -10.14 -4.18
N LEU A 228 7.94 -10.37 -4.34
CA LEU A 228 8.77 -9.60 -5.25
C LEU A 228 8.33 -9.84 -6.69
N THR A 229 8.32 -8.80 -7.51
CA THR A 229 7.84 -8.86 -8.89
C THR A 229 8.55 -9.97 -9.70
N GLU A 230 9.85 -10.13 -9.52
CA GLU A 230 10.66 -11.19 -10.17
C GLU A 230 10.22 -12.63 -9.86
N THR A 231 9.55 -12.82 -8.73
CA THR A 231 9.11 -14.14 -8.27
C THR A 231 7.68 -14.49 -8.69
N VAL A 232 6.93 -13.50 -9.20
CA VAL A 232 5.54 -13.67 -9.59
C VAL A 232 5.47 -14.25 -11.00
N ALA A 233 4.83 -15.41 -11.14
CA ALA A 233 4.47 -15.93 -12.45
C ALA A 233 3.38 -15.03 -13.04
N THR A 234 3.53 -14.61 -14.29
CA THR A 234 2.62 -13.68 -14.97
C THR A 234 1.21 -14.23 -15.20
N ASP A 235 1.02 -15.54 -15.00
CA ASP A 235 -0.25 -16.25 -15.11
C ASP A 235 -0.93 -16.48 -13.74
N GLU A 236 -0.36 -15.96 -12.65
CA GLU A 236 -0.97 -16.03 -11.32
C GLU A 236 -2.28 -15.21 -11.30
N LYS A 237 -3.30 -15.69 -10.59
CA LYS A 237 -4.58 -14.98 -10.49
C LYS A 237 -4.36 -13.57 -9.93
N PRO A 238 -5.09 -12.56 -10.43
CA PRO A 238 -5.02 -11.20 -9.89
C PRO A 238 -5.29 -11.25 -8.39
N ARG A 239 -4.36 -10.68 -7.61
CA ARG A 239 -4.58 -10.47 -6.19
C ARG A 239 -5.62 -9.35 -6.00
N ALA A 240 -6.41 -9.44 -4.95
CA ALA A 240 -7.37 -8.39 -4.62
C ALA A 240 -6.63 -7.10 -4.24
N ALA A 241 -7.26 -5.95 -4.53
CA ALA A 241 -6.81 -4.68 -3.99
C ALA A 241 -6.93 -4.71 -2.46
N LEU A 242 -5.97 -4.14 -1.75
CA LEU A 242 -5.96 -4.10 -0.29
C LEU A 242 -6.11 -2.66 0.17
N ARG A 243 -7.24 -2.33 0.79
CA ARG A 243 -7.44 -1.04 1.46
C ARG A 243 -6.58 -1.00 2.72
N LEU A 244 -5.77 0.04 2.86
CA LEU A 244 -5.10 0.32 4.13
C LEU A 244 -6.15 0.81 5.10
N SER A 245 -6.34 0.05 6.16
CA SER A 245 -6.86 0.57 7.41
C SER A 245 -5.71 0.54 8.40
N PRO A 246 -5.51 1.60 9.22
CA PRO A 246 -4.51 1.58 10.28
C PRO A 246 -4.74 0.42 11.30
N PHE A 247 -5.91 -0.20 11.26
CA PHE A 247 -6.30 -1.32 12.10
C PHE A 247 -6.94 -2.40 11.21
N ASP A 248 -6.51 -3.66 11.34
CA ASP A 248 -6.95 -4.79 10.48
C ASP A 248 -8.48 -5.02 10.55
N ASP A 249 -9.26 -4.22 9.83
CA ASP A 249 -10.71 -4.27 9.87
C ASP A 249 -11.21 -5.15 8.72
N GLU A 250 -11.67 -6.38 9.02
CA GLU A 250 -12.45 -7.22 8.09
C GLU A 250 -13.87 -6.62 7.82
N THR A 251 -14.18 -5.51 8.49
CA THR A 251 -15.51 -4.91 8.56
C THR A 251 -16.01 -4.24 7.27
N PRO A 252 -15.19 -3.56 6.45
CA PRO A 252 -15.64 -2.99 5.18
C PRO A 252 -16.24 -4.06 4.25
N GLU A 253 -15.61 -5.23 4.16
CA GLU A 253 -16.10 -6.35 3.34
C GLU A 253 -17.45 -6.86 3.83
N ARG A 254 -17.65 -6.95 5.16
CA ARG A 254 -18.93 -7.32 5.76
C ARG A 254 -20.04 -6.32 5.40
N ILE A 255 -19.75 -5.02 5.45
CA ILE A 255 -20.70 -3.97 5.10
C ILE A 255 -21.02 -4.01 3.60
N GLU A 256 -20.01 -4.19 2.75
CA GLU A 256 -20.20 -4.34 1.31
C GLU A 256 -21.07 -5.55 0.94
N GLN A 257 -20.88 -6.67 1.63
CA GLN A 257 -21.73 -7.85 1.46
C GLN A 257 -23.18 -7.51 1.83
N LYS A 258 -23.41 -6.79 2.93
CA LYS A 258 -24.74 -6.33 3.33
C LYS A 258 -25.38 -5.38 2.33
N LEU A 259 -24.60 -4.48 1.75
CA LEU A 259 -25.07 -3.58 0.68
C LEU A 259 -25.56 -4.33 -0.57
N SER A 260 -25.10 -5.57 -0.80
CA SER A 260 -25.55 -6.40 -1.92
C SER A 260 -26.87 -7.13 -1.68
N GLU A 261 -27.37 -7.17 -0.42
CA GLU A 261 -28.62 -7.84 -0.06
C GLU A 261 -29.84 -7.12 -0.64
N MET A 262 -30.87 -7.89 -1.00
CA MET A 262 -32.12 -7.35 -1.53
C MET A 262 -32.95 -6.73 -0.41
N THR A 263 -33.48 -5.53 -0.63
CA THR A 263 -34.26 -4.76 0.35
C THR A 263 -35.61 -4.30 -0.20
N HIS A 264 -36.48 -3.92 0.73
CA HIS A 264 -37.75 -3.23 0.48
C HIS A 264 -37.82 -2.00 1.38
N LEU A 265 -37.82 -0.80 0.79
CA LEU A 265 -37.96 0.47 1.50
C LEU A 265 -39.28 1.13 1.05
N ASP A 266 -40.09 1.59 2.01
CA ASP A 266 -41.38 2.24 1.78
C ASP A 266 -41.53 3.37 2.81
N PHE A 267 -41.02 4.54 2.48
CA PHE A 267 -41.04 5.75 3.32
C PHE A 267 -41.96 6.80 2.70
N LEU A 268 -42.71 7.49 3.54
CA LEU A 268 -43.59 8.59 3.16
C LEU A 268 -43.39 9.72 4.16
N GLU A 269 -42.77 10.81 3.69
CA GLU A 269 -42.41 11.97 4.51
C GLU A 269 -41.70 11.60 5.82
N THR A 270 -40.89 10.53 5.80
CA THR A 270 -40.23 10.01 7.00
C THR A 270 -38.93 10.78 7.25
N PRO A 271 -38.66 11.27 8.48
CA PRO A 271 -37.41 11.96 8.81
C PRO A 271 -36.16 11.13 8.46
N LEU A 272 -35.15 11.78 7.87
CA LEU A 272 -33.91 11.13 7.45
C LEU A 272 -33.19 10.41 8.61
N GLY A 273 -33.26 10.95 9.84
CA GLY A 273 -32.77 10.30 11.05
C GLY A 273 -33.44 8.95 11.33
N GLU A 274 -34.78 8.92 11.27
CA GLU A 274 -35.55 7.67 11.45
C GLU A 274 -35.27 6.67 10.32
N VAL A 275 -35.07 7.16 9.09
CA VAL A 275 -34.69 6.32 7.95
C VAL A 275 -33.31 5.68 8.18
N ALA A 276 -32.33 6.44 8.67
CA ALA A 276 -31.00 5.91 8.99
C ALA A 276 -31.08 4.82 10.08
N GLU A 277 -31.83 5.06 11.16
CA GLU A 277 -32.06 4.09 12.23
C GLU A 277 -32.76 2.82 11.71
N PHE A 278 -33.80 2.98 10.89
CA PHE A 278 -34.51 1.85 10.28
C PHE A 278 -33.58 0.99 9.39
N VAL A 279 -32.76 1.62 8.55
CA VAL A 279 -31.80 0.89 7.71
C VAL A 279 -30.78 0.16 8.57
N ALA A 280 -30.32 0.80 9.65
CA ALA A 280 -29.36 0.20 10.57
C ALA A 280 -29.90 -1.06 11.25
N GLU A 281 -31.14 -1.00 11.74
CA GLU A 281 -31.81 -2.14 12.37
C GLU A 281 -32.12 -3.25 11.37
N LEU A 282 -32.63 -2.91 10.18
CA LEU A 282 -33.07 -3.88 9.18
C LEU A 282 -31.91 -4.73 8.63
N HIS A 283 -30.76 -4.09 8.37
CA HIS A 283 -29.61 -4.75 7.75
C HIS A 283 -28.50 -5.12 8.72
N HIS A 284 -28.64 -4.76 10.01
CA HIS A 284 -27.62 -4.93 11.04
C HIS A 284 -26.28 -4.32 10.63
N VAL A 285 -26.34 -3.11 10.06
CA VAL A 285 -25.19 -2.31 9.65
C VAL A 285 -25.27 -0.97 10.38
N PRO A 286 -24.24 -0.51 11.08
CA PRO A 286 -24.26 0.81 11.70
C PRO A 286 -24.42 1.89 10.62
N VAL A 287 -25.41 2.77 10.76
CA VAL A 287 -25.64 3.91 9.85
C VAL A 287 -25.57 5.21 10.64
N LEU A 288 -24.82 6.18 10.14
CA LEU A 288 -24.70 7.51 10.72
C LEU A 288 -25.04 8.60 9.70
N LEU A 289 -25.50 9.73 10.22
CA LEU A 289 -25.65 10.97 9.47
C LEU A 289 -24.49 11.91 9.80
N ASP A 290 -23.86 12.44 8.78
CA ASP A 290 -22.91 13.54 8.88
C ASP A 290 -23.68 14.86 9.07
N VAL A 291 -24.00 15.16 10.31
CA VAL A 291 -24.87 16.30 10.65
C VAL A 291 -24.27 17.61 10.13
N ARG A 292 -22.94 17.75 10.11
CA ARG A 292 -22.27 18.98 9.67
C ARG A 292 -22.37 19.14 8.15
N ALA A 293 -22.06 18.08 7.40
CA ALA A 293 -22.23 18.11 5.95
C ALA A 293 -23.70 18.36 5.56
N LEU A 294 -24.64 17.75 6.28
CA LEU A 294 -26.07 17.99 6.09
C LEU A 294 -26.47 19.44 6.37
N GLU A 295 -26.04 20.02 7.48
CA GLU A 295 -26.31 21.43 7.83
C GLU A 295 -25.71 22.39 6.80
N ASN A 296 -24.50 22.12 6.32
CA ASN A 296 -23.85 22.88 5.25
C ASN A 296 -24.63 22.82 3.93
N ALA A 297 -25.29 21.69 3.65
CA ALA A 297 -26.21 21.52 2.53
C ALA A 297 -27.63 22.08 2.79
N GLY A 298 -27.89 22.66 3.97
CA GLY A 298 -29.21 23.18 4.36
C GLY A 298 -30.23 22.10 4.70
N LEU A 299 -29.78 20.88 5.00
CA LEU A 299 -30.59 19.75 5.44
C LEU A 299 -30.49 19.56 6.95
N SER A 300 -31.41 18.79 7.53
CA SER A 300 -31.36 18.37 8.92
C SER A 300 -31.68 16.88 9.06
N THR A 301 -31.50 16.33 10.26
CA THR A 301 -31.94 14.97 10.58
C THR A 301 -33.46 14.78 10.46
N THR A 302 -34.22 15.88 10.42
CA THR A 302 -35.68 15.89 10.27
C THR A 302 -36.13 16.09 8.82
N THR A 303 -35.22 16.18 7.85
CA THR A 303 -35.57 16.29 6.43
C THR A 303 -36.43 15.09 6.01
N PRO A 304 -37.63 15.30 5.44
CA PRO A 304 -38.52 14.22 5.07
C PRO A 304 -38.03 13.49 3.80
N VAL A 305 -38.08 12.16 3.84
CA VAL A 305 -37.74 11.26 2.73
C VAL A 305 -39.00 10.53 2.27
N THR A 306 -39.23 10.50 0.96
CA THR A 306 -40.35 9.74 0.36
C THR A 306 -39.83 8.84 -0.73
N ILE A 307 -39.84 7.53 -0.50
CA ILE A 307 -39.36 6.57 -1.50
C ILE A 307 -40.07 5.23 -1.37
N LYS A 308 -40.32 4.59 -2.51
CA LYS A 308 -40.95 3.27 -2.58
C LYS A 308 -40.19 2.36 -3.53
N LEU A 309 -39.38 1.46 -2.97
CA LEU A 309 -38.56 0.51 -3.71
C LEU A 309 -38.79 -0.91 -3.22
N LYS A 310 -38.91 -1.86 -4.15
CA LYS A 310 -39.08 -3.29 -3.85
C LYS A 310 -38.12 -4.14 -4.69
N GLY A 311 -37.43 -5.09 -4.07
CA GLY A 311 -36.63 -6.08 -4.79
C GLY A 311 -35.39 -5.49 -5.47
N VAL A 312 -34.82 -4.44 -4.88
CA VAL A 312 -33.55 -3.82 -5.31
C VAL A 312 -32.49 -4.10 -4.24
N SER A 313 -31.21 -4.06 -4.61
CA SER A 313 -30.13 -4.15 -3.61
C SER A 313 -30.15 -2.95 -2.66
N LEU A 314 -29.69 -3.11 -1.42
CA LEU A 314 -29.53 -2.00 -0.48
C LEU A 314 -28.66 -0.89 -1.06
N ARG A 315 -27.55 -1.24 -1.73
CA ARG A 315 -26.70 -0.31 -2.48
C ARG A 315 -27.51 0.57 -3.44
N SER A 316 -28.31 -0.04 -4.29
CA SER A 316 -29.15 0.68 -5.25
C SER A 316 -30.21 1.52 -4.54
N ALA A 317 -30.81 0.99 -3.48
CA ALA A 317 -31.85 1.70 -2.73
C ALA A 317 -31.30 2.97 -2.06
N LEU A 318 -30.15 2.87 -1.39
CA LEU A 318 -29.46 4.00 -0.76
C LEU A 318 -29.02 5.04 -1.81
N ARG A 319 -28.40 4.62 -2.91
CA ARG A 319 -28.00 5.53 -3.99
C ARG A 319 -29.19 6.29 -4.58
N LEU A 320 -30.34 5.64 -4.77
CA LEU A 320 -31.54 6.29 -5.29
C LEU A 320 -32.18 7.24 -4.27
N MET A 321 -32.25 6.81 -3.01
CA MET A 321 -32.85 7.58 -1.92
C MET A 321 -32.07 8.85 -1.60
N LEU A 322 -30.75 8.73 -1.43
CA LEU A 322 -29.91 9.85 -1.03
C LEU A 322 -29.75 10.86 -2.17
N ARG A 323 -29.79 10.41 -3.42
CA ARG A 323 -29.72 11.28 -4.60
C ARG A 323 -30.86 12.30 -4.68
N GLU A 324 -32.05 12.00 -4.15
CA GLU A 324 -33.15 12.99 -4.13
C GLU A 324 -32.90 14.16 -3.17
N LEU A 325 -31.96 13.98 -2.23
CA LEU A 325 -31.52 14.99 -1.27
C LEU A 325 -30.13 15.56 -1.60
N ASP A 326 -29.59 15.25 -2.79
CA ASP A 326 -28.19 15.56 -3.15
C ASP A 326 -27.17 15.02 -2.11
N LEU A 327 -27.47 13.87 -1.51
CA LEU A 327 -26.60 13.16 -0.57
C LEU A 327 -26.02 11.89 -1.22
N THR A 328 -24.94 11.38 -0.63
CA THR A 328 -24.35 10.08 -0.93
C THR A 328 -24.00 9.35 0.37
N TYR A 329 -23.40 8.16 0.26
CA TYR A 329 -22.87 7.46 1.42
C TYR A 329 -21.47 6.91 1.12
N HIS A 330 -20.69 6.72 2.18
CA HIS A 330 -19.41 6.01 2.12
C HIS A 330 -19.23 5.11 3.35
N ILE A 331 -18.30 4.15 3.27
CA ILE A 331 -18.00 3.22 4.36
C ILE A 331 -16.75 3.73 5.08
N ARG A 332 -16.90 4.18 6.32
CA ARG A 332 -15.80 4.74 7.13
C ARG A 332 -15.94 4.34 8.59
N ASP A 333 -14.87 3.82 9.17
CA ASP A 333 -14.87 3.23 10.53
C ASP A 333 -16.07 2.34 10.83
N GLU A 334 -16.26 1.30 10.03
CA GLU A 334 -17.28 0.28 10.34
C GLU A 334 -18.73 0.82 10.29
N VAL A 335 -18.97 2.03 9.79
CA VAL A 335 -20.31 2.59 9.59
C VAL A 335 -20.57 3.00 8.14
N LEU A 336 -21.83 2.96 7.75
CA LEU A 336 -22.35 3.67 6.58
C LEU A 336 -22.62 5.12 6.96
N LEU A 337 -21.79 6.04 6.50
CA LEU A 337 -21.95 7.47 6.77
C LEU A 337 -22.68 8.13 5.59
N PHE A 338 -23.88 8.64 5.84
CA PHE A 338 -24.63 9.47 4.90
C PHE A 338 -24.12 10.91 5.00
N SER A 339 -23.60 11.42 3.91
CA SER A 339 -22.97 12.73 3.84
C SER A 339 -23.18 13.35 2.45
N THR A 340 -22.67 14.56 2.22
CA THR A 340 -22.74 15.21 0.92
C THR A 340 -21.68 14.63 -0.02
N PRO A 341 -21.89 14.66 -1.35
CA PRO A 341 -20.87 14.27 -2.31
C PRO A 341 -19.55 15.00 -2.11
N GLU A 342 -19.61 16.29 -1.80
CA GLU A 342 -18.42 17.12 -1.56
C GLU A 342 -17.58 16.59 -0.40
N GLU A 343 -18.20 16.30 0.75
CA GLU A 343 -17.50 15.79 1.94
C GLU A 343 -16.93 14.38 1.71
N VAL A 344 -17.68 13.52 1.01
CA VAL A 344 -17.20 12.18 0.67
C VAL A 344 -16.03 12.22 -0.31
N CYS A 345 -16.04 13.16 -1.27
CA CYS A 345 -14.92 13.35 -2.18
C CYS A 345 -13.67 13.81 -1.44
N GLU A 346 -13.79 14.61 -0.39
CA GLU A 346 -12.64 15.05 0.43
C GLU A 346 -12.07 13.93 1.32
N ALA A 347 -12.87 12.91 1.64
CA ALA A 347 -12.46 11.76 2.43
C ALA A 347 -11.64 10.75 1.60
N THR A 348 -10.32 10.94 1.56
CA THR A 348 -9.42 9.99 0.89
C THR A 348 -9.11 8.76 1.74
N THR A 349 -8.92 7.63 1.07
CA THR A 349 -8.43 6.40 1.67
C THR A 349 -7.31 5.81 0.84
N THR A 350 -6.36 5.13 1.48
CA THR A 350 -5.23 4.55 0.77
C THR A 350 -5.52 3.09 0.39
N VAL A 351 -5.38 2.73 -0.88
CA VAL A 351 -5.61 1.37 -1.41
C VAL A 351 -4.40 0.91 -2.23
N LEU A 352 -3.97 -0.34 -2.01
CA LEU A 352 -2.89 -1.01 -2.72
C LEU A 352 -3.44 -1.89 -3.83
N TYR A 353 -3.12 -1.57 -5.08
CA TYR A 353 -3.51 -2.31 -6.26
C TYR A 353 -2.34 -3.13 -6.83
N PRO A 354 -2.36 -4.46 -6.72
CA PRO A 354 -1.40 -5.30 -7.42
C PRO A 354 -1.67 -5.26 -8.93
N VAL A 355 -0.65 -4.93 -9.73
CA VAL A 355 -0.80 -4.73 -11.19
C VAL A 355 0.18 -5.55 -12.03
N VAL A 356 1.03 -6.37 -11.41
CA VAL A 356 1.98 -7.26 -12.11
C VAL A 356 1.31 -8.08 -13.21
N ASP A 357 0.07 -8.52 -12.98
CA ASP A 357 -0.71 -9.34 -13.91
C ASP A 357 -1.17 -8.58 -15.16
N ILE A 358 -1.22 -7.25 -15.13
CA ILE A 358 -1.61 -6.40 -16.26
C ILE A 358 -0.40 -6.07 -17.14
N LEU A 359 0.79 -6.01 -16.54
CA LEU A 359 2.00 -5.65 -17.26
C LEU A 359 2.30 -6.69 -18.37
N PRO A 360 2.56 -6.26 -19.62
CA PRO A 360 2.84 -7.18 -20.71
C PRO A 360 4.13 -7.97 -20.48
N VAL A 361 4.13 -9.26 -20.83
CA VAL A 361 5.27 -10.16 -20.63
C VAL A 361 6.24 -10.03 -21.81
N GLY A 362 7.07 -8.99 -21.76
CA GLY A 362 8.34 -8.88 -22.48
C GLY A 362 9.48 -9.27 -21.54
N SER A 363 10.55 -9.89 -22.04
CA SER A 363 11.50 -10.71 -21.27
C SER A 363 12.37 -10.02 -20.21
N ASP A 364 12.23 -8.71 -20.01
CA ASP A 364 13.13 -7.93 -19.18
C ASP A 364 12.35 -7.27 -18.03
N THR A 365 12.66 -7.68 -16.79
CA THR A 365 12.15 -7.09 -15.55
C THR A 365 12.50 -5.59 -15.44
N GLN A 366 13.42 -5.12 -16.27
CA GLN A 366 13.95 -3.76 -16.30
C GLN A 366 12.92 -2.73 -16.76
N ASP A 367 11.96 -3.11 -17.61
CA ASP A 367 10.93 -2.19 -18.13
C ASP A 367 9.75 -1.99 -17.15
N ILE A 368 9.74 -2.69 -16.01
CA ILE A 368 8.59 -2.68 -15.09
C ILE A 368 8.33 -1.29 -14.50
N PRO A 369 9.35 -0.53 -14.03
CA PRO A 369 9.14 0.84 -13.56
C PRO A 369 8.46 1.73 -14.61
N GLU A 370 9.02 1.79 -15.83
CA GLU A 370 8.49 2.62 -16.92
C GLU A 370 7.05 2.24 -17.29
N ARG A 371 6.73 0.94 -17.34
CA ARG A 371 5.36 0.49 -17.65
C ARG A 371 4.37 0.77 -16.53
N MET A 372 4.84 0.84 -15.29
CA MET A 372 4.00 1.25 -14.17
C MET A 372 3.74 2.76 -14.21
N GLU A 373 4.72 3.56 -14.63
CA GLU A 373 4.53 4.99 -14.91
C GLU A 373 3.51 5.19 -16.04
N ASP A 374 3.62 4.46 -17.16
CA ASP A 374 2.60 4.49 -18.23
C ASP A 374 1.18 4.17 -17.72
N LEU A 375 1.07 3.24 -16.76
CA LEU A 375 -0.19 2.87 -16.15
C LEU A 375 -0.72 3.97 -15.22
N ILE A 376 0.16 4.61 -14.45
CA ILE A 376 -0.17 5.79 -13.64
C ILE A 376 -0.71 6.89 -14.53
N ASP A 377 -0.01 7.25 -15.61
CA ASP A 377 -0.45 8.26 -16.57
C ASP A 377 -1.81 7.91 -17.17
N THR A 378 -2.02 6.64 -17.50
CA THR A 378 -3.30 6.16 -18.02
C THR A 378 -4.41 6.35 -16.98
N ILE A 379 -4.17 6.03 -15.71
CA ILE A 379 -5.17 6.20 -14.65
C ILE A 379 -5.46 7.68 -14.43
N ILE A 380 -4.43 8.51 -14.24
CA ILE A 380 -4.56 9.95 -13.99
C ILE A 380 -5.31 10.65 -15.13
N THR A 381 -5.03 10.29 -16.38
CA THR A 381 -5.66 10.93 -17.56
C THR A 381 -7.06 10.41 -17.89
N THR A 382 -7.48 9.25 -17.36
CA THR A 382 -8.76 8.63 -17.71
C THR A 382 -9.77 8.61 -16.56
N VAL A 383 -9.31 8.56 -15.32
CA VAL A 383 -10.16 8.53 -14.11
C VAL A 383 -10.13 9.90 -13.47
N GLN A 384 -11.29 10.57 -13.46
CA GLN A 384 -11.51 11.91 -12.89
C GLN A 384 -10.26 12.83 -12.88
N PRO A 385 -9.74 13.27 -14.05
CA PRO A 385 -8.39 13.84 -14.15
C PRO A 385 -8.13 15.09 -13.31
N SER A 386 -9.18 15.83 -12.93
CA SER A 386 -9.10 17.03 -12.11
C SER A 386 -8.86 16.76 -10.61
N THR A 387 -8.88 15.51 -10.18
CA THR A 387 -8.85 15.12 -8.76
C THR A 387 -7.45 14.73 -8.25
N TRP A 388 -6.46 14.70 -9.13
CA TRP A 388 -5.09 14.29 -8.82
C TRP A 388 -4.19 15.46 -8.42
N ASP A 389 -3.24 15.20 -7.53
CA ASP A 389 -2.24 16.13 -7.00
C ASP A 389 -1.45 16.88 -8.08
N GLU A 390 -1.10 16.21 -9.19
CA GLU A 390 -0.40 16.82 -10.33
C GLU A 390 -1.14 18.03 -10.93
N VAL A 391 -2.46 18.07 -10.80
CA VAL A 391 -3.30 19.19 -11.27
C VAL A 391 -3.91 19.99 -10.12
N GLY A 392 -3.43 19.78 -8.89
CA GLY A 392 -3.89 20.49 -7.68
C GLY A 392 -5.12 19.87 -7.02
N GLY A 393 -5.46 18.62 -7.35
CA GLY A 393 -6.43 17.82 -6.60
C GLY A 393 -5.82 17.22 -5.33
N ILE A 394 -6.64 16.47 -4.57
CA ILE A 394 -6.26 15.90 -3.27
C ILE A 394 -5.79 14.44 -3.34
N GLY A 395 -5.99 13.79 -4.48
CA GLY A 395 -5.64 12.39 -4.63
C GLY A 395 -4.21 12.19 -5.11
N SER A 396 -3.62 11.09 -4.68
CA SER A 396 -2.26 10.72 -5.06
C SER A 396 -2.18 9.28 -5.54
N LEU A 397 -1.24 9.02 -6.45
CA LEU A 397 -0.98 7.70 -7.02
C LEU A 397 0.52 7.48 -7.17
N ALA A 398 1.05 6.47 -6.49
CA ALA A 398 2.46 6.12 -6.52
C ALA A 398 2.67 4.66 -6.91
N ALA A 399 3.77 4.37 -7.60
CA ALA A 399 4.19 3.01 -7.93
C ALA A 399 5.22 2.49 -6.94
N TYR A 400 5.13 1.20 -6.61
CA TYR A 400 6.18 0.44 -5.94
C TYR A 400 6.62 -0.75 -6.81
N PRO A 401 7.53 -0.53 -7.78
CA PRO A 401 7.85 -1.52 -8.82
C PRO A 401 8.43 -2.83 -8.32
N ALA A 402 9.15 -2.80 -7.19
CA ALA A 402 9.80 -3.98 -6.64
C ALA A 402 8.82 -5.09 -6.21
N ARG A 403 7.56 -4.73 -5.95
CA ARG A 403 6.46 -5.67 -5.69
C ARG A 403 5.30 -5.52 -6.68
N GLY A 404 5.41 -4.58 -7.64
CA GLY A 404 4.45 -4.34 -8.71
C GLY A 404 3.06 -3.95 -8.20
N VAL A 405 3.06 -3.04 -7.23
CA VAL A 405 1.86 -2.51 -6.57
C VAL A 405 1.76 -1.02 -6.85
N LEU A 406 0.57 -0.53 -7.16
CA LEU A 406 0.22 0.89 -7.11
C LEU A 406 -0.41 1.21 -5.76
N ILE A 407 -0.01 2.31 -5.15
CA ILE A 407 -0.52 2.81 -3.88
C ILE A 407 -1.28 4.08 -4.23
N CYS A 408 -2.58 4.10 -3.97
CA CYS A 408 -3.45 5.21 -4.34
C CYS A 408 -4.14 5.75 -3.10
N SER A 409 -4.08 7.06 -2.86
CA SER A 409 -4.90 7.74 -1.85
C SER A 409 -5.98 8.56 -2.56
N GLN A 410 -7.25 8.16 -2.46
CA GLN A 410 -8.33 8.87 -3.14
C GLN A 410 -9.71 8.56 -2.51
N SER A 411 -10.76 9.25 -2.93
CA SER A 411 -12.14 8.98 -2.55
C SER A 411 -12.67 7.62 -3.06
N ASP A 412 -13.70 7.11 -2.38
CA ASP A 412 -14.28 5.78 -2.66
C ASP A 412 -14.85 5.64 -4.08
N ASP A 413 -15.44 6.70 -4.63
CA ASP A 413 -16.01 6.72 -5.98
C ASP A 413 -14.91 6.58 -7.05
N VAL A 414 -13.80 7.29 -6.89
CA VAL A 414 -12.65 7.16 -7.79
C VAL A 414 -12.01 5.78 -7.65
N HIS A 415 -11.95 5.21 -6.44
CA HIS A 415 -11.49 3.83 -6.25
C HIS A 415 -12.37 2.82 -7.00
N GLU A 416 -13.70 2.99 -7.03
CA GLU A 416 -14.60 2.16 -7.84
C GLU A 416 -14.25 2.26 -9.34
N GLU A 417 -14.01 3.47 -9.85
CA GLU A 417 -13.61 3.70 -11.25
C GLU A 417 -12.25 3.07 -11.59
N ILE A 418 -11.25 3.19 -10.69
CA ILE A 418 -9.93 2.55 -10.85
C ILE A 418 -10.08 1.03 -10.92
N VAL A 419 -10.88 0.43 -10.04
CA VAL A 419 -11.14 -1.02 -10.06
C VAL A 419 -11.75 -1.44 -11.40
N GLU A 420 -12.71 -0.68 -11.91
CA GLU A 420 -13.35 -0.97 -13.19
C GLU A 420 -12.36 -0.84 -14.36
N LEU A 421 -11.54 0.21 -14.38
CA LEU A 421 -10.51 0.41 -15.39
C LEU A 421 -9.47 -0.72 -15.37
N LEU A 422 -8.94 -1.07 -14.20
CA LEU A 422 -7.98 -2.16 -14.04
C LEU A 422 -8.59 -3.50 -14.48
N ALA A 423 -9.87 -3.75 -14.20
CA ALA A 423 -10.56 -4.95 -14.68
C ALA A 423 -10.66 -5.00 -16.22
N LYS A 424 -10.96 -3.86 -16.88
CA LYS A 424 -10.97 -3.75 -18.34
C LYS A 424 -9.57 -3.98 -18.92
N LEU A 425 -8.53 -3.39 -18.32
CA LEU A 425 -7.13 -3.58 -18.73
C LEU A 425 -6.69 -5.04 -18.57
N ARG A 426 -7.05 -5.71 -17.47
CA ARG A 426 -6.80 -7.16 -17.27
C ARG A 426 -7.43 -8.01 -18.36
N ALA A 427 -8.69 -7.73 -18.71
CA ALA A 427 -9.39 -8.45 -19.78
C ALA A 427 -8.70 -8.24 -21.15
N ALA A 428 -8.32 -7.01 -21.47
CA ALA A 428 -7.59 -6.69 -22.69
C ALA A 428 -6.19 -7.33 -22.73
N ALA A 429 -5.45 -7.28 -21.62
CA ALA A 429 -4.12 -7.90 -21.50
C ALA A 429 -4.19 -9.42 -21.72
N LYS A 430 -5.22 -10.09 -21.19
CA LYS A 430 -5.45 -11.52 -21.43
C LYS A 430 -5.67 -11.83 -22.90
N VAL A 431 -6.53 -11.07 -23.59
CA VAL A 431 -6.78 -11.23 -25.04
C VAL A 431 -5.51 -10.97 -25.84
N ASN A 432 -4.75 -9.93 -25.51
CA ASN A 432 -3.48 -9.61 -26.17
C ASN A 432 -2.42 -10.68 -25.92
N ARG A 433 -2.37 -11.29 -24.73
CA ARG A 433 -1.50 -12.46 -24.45
C ARG A 433 -1.92 -13.68 -25.27
N GLU A 434 -3.21 -14.01 -25.33
CA GLU A 434 -3.69 -15.15 -26.13
C GLU A 434 -3.44 -14.94 -27.64
N THR A 435 -3.64 -13.72 -28.13
CA THR A 435 -3.40 -13.35 -29.55
C THR A 435 -1.91 -13.33 -29.87
N SER A 436 -1.07 -12.81 -28.97
CA SER A 436 0.39 -12.82 -29.13
C SER A 436 0.99 -14.21 -28.95
N VAL A 437 0.42 -15.10 -28.13
CA VAL A 437 0.82 -16.52 -28.07
C VAL A 437 0.42 -17.25 -29.35
N GLY A 438 -0.75 -16.94 -29.93
CA GLY A 438 -1.15 -17.43 -31.25
C GLY A 438 -0.21 -16.99 -32.38
N ALA A 439 0.23 -15.73 -32.37
CA ALA A 439 1.21 -15.20 -33.33
C ALA A 439 2.66 -15.65 -33.04
N ALA A 440 3.04 -15.79 -31.76
CA ALA A 440 4.38 -16.20 -31.31
C ALA A 440 4.56 -17.74 -31.22
N SER A 441 3.54 -18.54 -31.52
CA SER A 441 3.66 -19.98 -31.71
C SER A 441 4.07 -20.35 -33.15
N ALA A 442 4.06 -19.41 -34.09
CA ALA A 442 4.52 -19.65 -35.45
C ALA A 442 6.05 -19.84 -35.45
N PRO A 443 6.59 -20.93 -36.03
CA PRO A 443 8.02 -21.12 -36.15
C PRO A 443 8.65 -20.02 -37.01
N VAL A 444 9.69 -19.39 -36.49
CA VAL A 444 10.47 -18.34 -37.16
C VAL A 444 11.87 -18.84 -37.47
N THR A 445 12.44 -18.40 -38.58
CA THR A 445 13.84 -18.66 -38.93
C THR A 445 14.72 -17.59 -38.29
N ARG A 446 15.65 -17.97 -37.42
CA ARG A 446 16.72 -17.10 -36.91
C ARG A 446 18.08 -17.61 -37.37
N THR A 447 19.00 -16.67 -37.60
CA THR A 447 20.39 -16.96 -37.94
C THR A 447 21.30 -16.39 -36.86
N TYR A 448 22.02 -17.26 -36.16
CA TYR A 448 23.00 -16.89 -35.14
C TYR A 448 24.39 -16.89 -35.76
N ALA A 449 25.12 -15.78 -35.66
CA ALA A 449 26.52 -15.71 -36.06
C ALA A 449 27.39 -16.21 -34.91
N LEU A 450 28.00 -17.38 -35.08
CA LEU A 450 28.85 -17.99 -34.07
C LEU A 450 30.25 -17.39 -34.14
N ALA A 451 30.73 -16.89 -33.00
CA ALA A 451 32.07 -16.38 -32.81
C ALA A 451 32.61 -16.88 -31.47
N LEU A 452 33.79 -17.51 -31.50
CA LEU A 452 34.47 -17.91 -30.27
C LEU A 452 34.93 -16.66 -29.54
N ALA A 453 34.48 -16.48 -28.30
CA ALA A 453 35.14 -15.54 -27.40
C ALA A 453 36.58 -16.03 -27.20
N VAL A 454 37.56 -15.29 -27.72
CA VAL A 454 38.97 -15.58 -27.51
C VAL A 454 39.28 -15.37 -26.02
N ARG A 455 39.13 -16.43 -25.21
CA ARG A 455 39.84 -16.59 -23.96
C ARG A 455 41.03 -17.48 -24.25
N GLU A 456 42.22 -16.93 -24.05
CA GLU A 456 43.50 -17.62 -24.19
C GLU A 456 43.52 -18.91 -23.33
N THR A 457 43.11 -20.02 -23.93
CA THR A 457 43.39 -21.36 -23.45
C THR A 457 43.87 -22.17 -24.66
N PRO A 458 45.01 -22.89 -24.58
CA PRO A 458 45.63 -23.52 -25.75
C PRO A 458 44.92 -24.78 -26.26
N ALA A 459 43.63 -24.98 -25.98
CA ALA A 459 42.95 -26.26 -26.14
C ALA A 459 41.64 -26.25 -26.94
N ALA A 460 41.19 -25.13 -27.51
CA ALA A 460 39.93 -25.09 -28.26
C ALA A 460 40.12 -24.74 -29.74
N LYS A 461 40.63 -25.71 -30.53
CA LYS A 461 40.12 -25.88 -31.90
C LYS A 461 38.89 -26.77 -31.75
N GLU A 462 37.81 -26.22 -31.22
CA GLU A 462 36.53 -26.93 -31.20
C GLU A 462 35.84 -26.65 -32.52
N ASP A 463 35.65 -27.71 -33.30
CA ASP A 463 34.89 -27.68 -34.53
C ASP A 463 33.45 -27.27 -34.17
N PHE A 464 32.94 -26.18 -34.76
CA PHE A 464 31.54 -25.75 -34.62
C PHE A 464 30.52 -26.84 -35.04
N ALA A 465 31.01 -27.95 -35.62
CA ALA A 465 30.25 -29.08 -36.12
C ALA A 465 29.33 -29.74 -35.07
N ASP A 466 29.70 -29.72 -33.79
CA ASP A 466 28.95 -30.39 -32.73
C ASP A 466 27.81 -29.52 -32.14
N ILE A 467 27.77 -28.23 -32.48
CA ILE A 467 26.79 -27.28 -31.91
C ILE A 467 25.34 -27.64 -32.24
N PRO A 468 24.97 -28.04 -33.48
CA PRO A 468 23.62 -28.50 -33.78
C PRO A 468 23.18 -29.67 -32.89
N ASP A 469 24.08 -30.63 -32.65
CA ASP A 469 23.78 -31.82 -31.83
C ASP A 469 23.63 -31.45 -30.35
N ILE A 470 24.45 -30.52 -29.84
CA ILE A 470 24.33 -30.00 -28.48
C ILE A 470 22.98 -29.30 -28.30
N VAL A 471 22.59 -28.44 -29.26
CA VAL A 471 21.31 -27.72 -29.22
C VAL A 471 20.14 -28.72 -29.23
N GLN A 472 20.17 -29.73 -30.10
CA GLN A 472 19.12 -30.75 -30.18
C GLN A 472 19.06 -31.65 -28.94
N ARG A 473 20.18 -31.88 -28.24
CA ARG A 473 20.22 -32.72 -27.04
C ARG A 473 19.77 -31.99 -25.78
N VAL A 474 20.09 -30.69 -25.66
CA VAL A 474 19.74 -29.88 -24.48
C VAL A 474 18.29 -29.38 -24.54
N ILE A 475 17.76 -29.21 -25.75
CA ILE A 475 16.36 -28.86 -25.97
C ILE A 475 15.57 -30.15 -26.17
N THR A 476 14.52 -30.33 -25.37
CA THR A 476 13.73 -31.57 -25.27
C THR A 476 13.39 -32.19 -26.64
N PRO A 477 13.46 -33.53 -26.80
CA PRO A 477 13.19 -34.22 -28.08
C PRO A 477 11.81 -33.90 -28.68
N ASP A 478 10.82 -33.70 -27.81
CA ASP A 478 9.44 -33.37 -28.17
C ASP A 478 9.32 -32.02 -28.88
N ALA A 479 10.32 -31.14 -28.77
CA ALA A 479 10.34 -29.84 -29.43
C ALA A 479 10.66 -29.94 -30.93
N TRP A 480 11.10 -31.10 -31.45
CA TRP A 480 11.58 -31.26 -32.82
C TRP A 480 10.63 -32.07 -33.73
N ASN A 481 9.49 -32.56 -33.20
CA ASN A 481 8.57 -33.48 -33.88
C ASN A 481 7.22 -32.83 -34.25
N ASP A 482 7.21 -31.86 -35.19
CA ASP A 482 5.97 -31.36 -35.82
C ASP A 482 5.92 -31.84 -37.30
N GLU A 483 4.87 -32.59 -37.70
CA GLU A 483 4.81 -33.37 -38.95
C GLU A 483 4.40 -32.62 -40.24
N GLU A 484 4.39 -31.30 -40.26
CA GLU A 484 4.42 -30.50 -41.51
C GLU A 484 5.19 -29.20 -41.22
N ASN A 485 6.33 -28.97 -41.91
CA ASN A 485 7.35 -27.95 -41.58
C ASN A 485 8.09 -28.19 -40.24
N ALA A 486 8.72 -29.36 -40.11
CA ALA A 486 9.46 -29.75 -38.91
C ALA A 486 10.53 -28.69 -38.50
N PRO A 487 10.59 -28.32 -37.20
CA PRO A 487 11.65 -27.48 -36.66
C PRO A 487 13.03 -28.07 -36.97
N PHE A 488 14.00 -27.22 -37.33
CA PHE A 488 15.33 -27.69 -37.69
C PHE A 488 16.44 -26.75 -37.20
N VAL A 489 17.63 -27.31 -37.01
CA VAL A 489 18.87 -26.59 -36.74
C VAL A 489 19.89 -27.03 -37.78
N ARG A 490 20.56 -26.07 -38.41
CA ARG A 490 21.61 -26.35 -39.39
C ARG A 490 22.76 -25.36 -39.24
N LEU A 491 23.97 -25.89 -39.27
CA LEU A 491 25.18 -25.09 -39.34
C LEU A 491 25.57 -24.86 -40.81
N VAL A 492 25.80 -23.60 -41.19
CA VAL A 492 26.31 -23.20 -42.50
C VAL A 492 27.51 -22.27 -42.27
N GLY A 493 28.72 -22.83 -42.38
CA GLY A 493 29.95 -22.10 -42.03
C GLY A 493 29.98 -21.74 -40.54
N THR A 494 30.05 -20.43 -40.24
CA THR A 494 29.97 -19.90 -38.86
C THR A 494 28.56 -19.43 -38.49
N LYS A 495 27.54 -19.76 -39.27
CA LYS A 495 26.15 -19.34 -39.01
C LYS A 495 25.28 -20.54 -38.64
N LEU A 496 24.63 -20.47 -37.49
CA LEU A 496 23.62 -21.45 -37.07
C LEU A 496 22.24 -20.94 -37.47
N ILE A 497 21.60 -21.64 -38.41
CA ILE A 497 20.24 -21.34 -38.85
C ILE A 497 19.29 -22.25 -38.09
N VAL A 498 18.34 -21.65 -37.41
CA VAL A 498 17.35 -22.36 -36.59
C VAL A 498 15.97 -21.95 -37.06
N TYR A 499 15.14 -22.92 -37.40
CA TYR A 499 13.71 -22.73 -37.63
C TYR A 499 12.95 -23.35 -36.46
N HIS A 500 12.40 -22.50 -35.60
CA HIS A 500 11.68 -22.92 -34.40
C HIS A 500 10.79 -21.80 -33.86
N ARG A 501 9.87 -22.15 -32.97
CA ARG A 501 9.02 -21.21 -32.24
C ARG A 501 9.89 -20.20 -31.47
N PRO A 502 9.53 -18.91 -31.43
CA PRO A 502 10.25 -17.85 -30.71
C PRO A 502 10.70 -18.20 -29.28
N GLN A 503 9.91 -18.97 -28.53
CA GLN A 503 10.27 -19.40 -27.17
C GLN A 503 11.50 -20.34 -27.15
N VAL A 504 11.58 -21.26 -28.12
CA VAL A 504 12.73 -22.18 -28.26
C VAL A 504 13.94 -21.45 -28.81
N GLN A 505 13.74 -20.49 -29.72
CA GLN A 505 14.81 -19.62 -30.22
C GLN A 505 15.51 -18.86 -29.08
N ARG A 506 14.76 -18.31 -28.10
CA ARG A 506 15.37 -17.64 -26.92
C ARG A 506 16.20 -18.60 -26.06
N ARG A 507 15.76 -19.85 -25.95
CA ARG A 507 16.46 -20.89 -25.17
C ARG A 507 17.75 -21.34 -25.87
N ILE A 508 17.73 -21.41 -27.20
CA ILE A 508 18.93 -21.61 -28.04
C ILE A 508 19.90 -20.45 -27.87
N GLU A 509 19.40 -19.21 -27.93
CA GLU A 509 20.22 -18.02 -27.79
C GLU A 509 20.96 -17.97 -26.45
N ARG A 510 20.27 -18.22 -25.33
CA ARG A 510 20.92 -18.32 -24.01
C ARG A 510 21.99 -19.42 -23.96
N LEU A 511 21.68 -20.60 -24.50
CA LEU A 511 22.62 -21.71 -24.55
C LEU A 511 23.89 -21.36 -25.34
N LEU A 512 23.75 -20.67 -26.48
CA LEU A 512 24.89 -20.25 -27.29
C LEU A 512 25.74 -19.17 -26.58
N ILE A 513 25.12 -18.30 -25.80
CA ILE A 513 25.83 -17.32 -24.94
C ILE A 513 26.57 -18.04 -23.81
N GLU A 514 25.92 -19.00 -23.14
CA GLU A 514 26.51 -19.77 -22.03
C GLU A 514 27.72 -20.61 -22.48
N ILE A 515 27.65 -21.19 -23.68
CA ILE A 515 28.75 -21.95 -24.29
C ILE A 515 29.84 -21.00 -24.86
N GLY A 516 29.61 -19.68 -24.86
CA GLY A 516 30.60 -18.68 -25.27
C GLY A 516 30.81 -18.56 -26.79
N VAL A 517 29.85 -19.05 -27.57
CA VAL A 517 29.88 -19.04 -29.05
C VAL A 517 29.00 -17.94 -29.66
N LEU A 518 28.28 -17.18 -28.83
CA LEU A 518 27.52 -15.98 -29.21
C LEU A 518 27.94 -14.81 -28.30
N GLN A 519 28.29 -13.66 -28.88
CA GLN A 519 28.57 -12.46 -28.10
C GLN A 519 27.29 -11.66 -27.83
N PHE A 520 27.19 -11.06 -26.64
CA PHE A 520 26.12 -10.15 -26.26
C PHE A 520 26.24 -8.87 -27.10
N ASN A 521 25.31 -8.63 -28.01
CA ASN A 521 25.34 -7.44 -28.84
C ASN A 521 24.40 -6.38 -28.23
N SER A 522 24.94 -5.49 -27.40
CA SER A 522 24.24 -4.29 -26.95
C SER A 522 24.28 -3.22 -28.06
N GLY A 523 23.17 -3.00 -28.77
CA GLY A 523 22.90 -1.76 -29.52
C GLY A 523 23.29 -1.70 -31.01
N ALA A 524 22.25 -1.66 -31.85
CA ALA A 524 22.05 -0.97 -33.14
C ALA A 524 23.18 -0.79 -34.19
N SER A 525 22.92 -1.26 -35.43
CA SER A 525 23.26 -0.52 -36.65
C SER A 525 22.27 -0.79 -37.79
N SER A 526 21.86 0.29 -38.44
CA SER A 526 20.82 0.47 -39.44
C SER A 526 21.18 0.03 -40.89
N GLY A 527 20.21 -0.63 -41.55
CA GLY A 527 19.86 -0.53 -43.00
C GLY A 527 20.70 -1.30 -44.05
N PRO A 528 20.24 -1.42 -45.33
CA PRO A 528 18.92 -1.12 -45.91
C PRO A 528 18.28 -2.30 -46.71
N GLY A 529 16.94 -2.23 -46.87
CA GLY A 529 16.11 -2.75 -47.98
C GLY A 529 16.36 -4.11 -48.66
N ALA A 530 15.37 -5.00 -48.61
CA ALA A 530 15.01 -5.87 -49.72
C ALA A 530 13.51 -6.18 -49.69
N GLY A 531 12.84 -5.93 -50.82
CA GLY A 531 11.38 -5.90 -50.96
C GLY A 531 10.68 -7.24 -50.79
N PHE A 532 9.47 -7.15 -50.26
CA PHE A 532 8.41 -8.13 -50.45
C PHE A 532 7.80 -7.93 -51.85
N PHE A 533 7.40 -9.04 -52.48
CA PHE A 533 6.39 -9.02 -53.54
C PHE A 533 5.06 -8.50 -53.00
#